data_AF-A0AB39LSP8-F1
#
_entry.id   AF-A0AB39LSP8-F1
#
_cell.length_a   1.000
_cell.length_b   1.000
_cell.length_c   1.000
_cell.angle_alpha   90.00
_cell.angle_beta   90.00
_cell.angle_gamma   90.00
#
_symmetry.space_group_name_H-M   'P 1'
#
loop_
_entity.id
_entity.type
_entity.pdbx_description
1 polymer ?
#
loop_
_entity_poly.entity_id
_entity_poly.type
_entity_poly.pdbx_seq_one_letter_code
_entity_poly.pdbx_strand_id
1 'polypeptide(L)'
;MTSTATPPGLARFNALEEHAAHTALLEVCASTAWARRLLAARPYADPDALYAESDAALAGLTEADLAEAMAGHPPIGRPRPGDPTSAREQRGMAGADDDLRAEMLELNLAYQERFGHVFLICATGRTAEEMRDAVRERLGNPPEKEREIVRTELGKINRIRLARLVEEDRRRMSTDSTASASPASVPTASVSTHILDTSAGRPAEGVAVRLAARPGPRAAWQELGGSATDADGRCKDLPALPEGTTHVRLDFEVEPYFKKKAEAQQDAPAHRDSGTAVFFPEVTVTFAVTPGEHYHVPLLLNPFGYSVYRGS
;
A
#
# COMPACT_ATOMS: atom_id res chain seq x y z
N MET A 1 -8.28 33.24 -17.24
CA MET A 1 -7.16 32.81 -16.39
C MET A 1 -6.82 31.39 -16.80
N THR A 2 -5.61 31.18 -17.26
CA THR A 2 -5.12 29.96 -17.91
C THR A 2 -5.17 28.78 -16.93
N SER A 3 -5.93 27.75 -17.28
CA SER A 3 -5.92 26.45 -16.61
C SER A 3 -4.54 25.82 -16.79
N THR A 4 -3.75 25.76 -15.72
CA THR A 4 -2.47 25.04 -15.71
C THR A 4 -2.76 23.55 -15.61
N ALA A 5 -2.69 22.85 -16.74
CA ALA A 5 -2.73 21.39 -16.76
C ALA A 5 -1.59 20.83 -15.89
N THR A 6 -1.90 19.87 -15.02
CA THR A 6 -0.89 19.12 -14.27
C THR A 6 0.10 18.50 -15.27
N PRO A 7 1.41 18.78 -15.17
CA PRO A 7 2.38 18.19 -16.09
C PRO A 7 2.34 16.66 -15.96
N PRO A 8 2.36 15.86 -17.04
CA PRO A 8 2.42 14.41 -16.93
C PRO A 8 3.82 13.91 -16.52
N GLY A 9 3.86 12.72 -15.93
CA GLY A 9 5.10 11.98 -15.68
C GLY A 9 6.18 12.72 -14.86
N LEU A 10 7.42 12.77 -15.37
CA LEU A 10 8.57 13.38 -14.68
C LEU A 10 8.35 14.86 -14.33
N ALA A 11 7.68 15.62 -15.21
CA ALA A 11 7.41 17.03 -14.94
C ALA A 11 6.49 17.20 -13.73
N ARG A 12 5.56 16.25 -13.49
CA ARG A 12 4.76 16.19 -12.26
C ARG A 12 5.65 16.01 -11.05
N PHE A 13 6.52 15.02 -11.10
CA PHE A 13 7.42 14.67 -10.00
C PHE A 13 8.36 15.85 -9.64
N ASN A 14 8.87 16.55 -10.65
CA ASN A 14 9.66 17.76 -10.45
C ASN A 14 8.86 18.90 -9.80
N ALA A 15 7.56 18.99 -10.06
CA ALA A 15 6.67 20.03 -9.53
C ALA A 15 6.03 19.70 -8.17
N LEU A 16 6.14 18.45 -7.68
CA LEU A 16 5.60 18.05 -6.38
C LEU A 16 6.21 18.89 -5.24
N GLU A 17 5.37 19.26 -4.28
CA GLU A 17 5.83 19.80 -3.01
C GLU A 17 6.84 18.85 -2.35
N GLU A 18 7.79 19.42 -1.61
CA GLU A 18 8.92 18.68 -1.04
C GLU A 18 8.48 17.46 -0.23
N HIS A 19 7.47 17.62 0.63
CA HIS A 19 6.93 16.53 1.44
C HIS A 19 6.30 15.42 0.59
N ALA A 20 5.50 15.78 -0.42
CA ALA A 20 4.85 14.82 -1.31
C ALA A 20 5.87 14.05 -2.15
N ALA A 21 6.88 14.72 -2.68
CA ALA A 21 7.97 14.09 -3.42
C ALA A 21 8.81 13.17 -2.54
N HIS A 22 9.08 13.57 -1.30
CA HIS A 22 9.79 12.73 -0.32
C HIS A 22 9.01 11.45 0.00
N THR A 23 7.70 11.55 0.24
CA THR A 23 6.83 10.38 0.47
C THR A 23 6.80 9.46 -0.75
N ALA A 24 6.65 10.00 -1.95
CA ALA A 24 6.68 9.21 -3.18
C ALA A 24 8.03 8.48 -3.39
N LEU A 25 9.15 9.11 -3.01
CA LEU A 25 10.47 8.47 -3.03
C LEU A 25 10.60 7.35 -1.98
N LEU A 26 10.04 7.54 -0.79
CA LEU A 26 10.06 6.49 0.25
C LEU A 26 9.21 5.26 -0.11
N GLU A 27 8.17 5.43 -0.92
CA GLU A 27 7.44 4.31 -1.52
C GLU A 27 8.28 3.51 -2.52
N VAL A 28 9.24 4.18 -3.19
CA VAL A 28 10.19 3.52 -4.08
C VAL A 28 11.25 2.77 -3.28
N CYS A 29 11.91 3.45 -2.34
CA CYS A 29 12.98 2.89 -1.52
C CYS A 29 12.89 3.45 -0.10
N ALA A 30 12.85 2.57 0.90
CA ALA A 30 12.69 2.97 2.30
C ALA A 30 13.90 3.71 2.90
N SER A 31 15.04 3.78 2.18
CA SER A 31 16.21 4.53 2.66
C SER A 31 15.95 6.03 2.63
N THR A 32 16.01 6.64 3.81
CA THR A 32 15.85 8.09 3.98
C THR A 32 17.01 8.85 3.32
N ALA A 33 18.23 8.31 3.38
CA ALA A 33 19.41 8.91 2.74
C ALA A 33 19.27 8.94 1.21
N TRP A 34 18.81 7.83 0.62
CA TRP A 34 18.51 7.76 -0.82
C TRP A 34 17.42 8.77 -1.21
N ALA A 35 16.29 8.80 -0.48
CA ALA A 35 15.18 9.69 -0.79
C ALA A 35 15.57 11.17 -0.70
N ARG A 36 16.30 11.57 0.34
CA ARG A 36 16.79 12.96 0.49
C ARG A 36 17.72 13.37 -0.65
N ARG A 37 18.61 12.47 -1.09
CA ARG A 37 19.54 12.74 -2.18
C ARG A 37 18.79 12.98 -3.50
N LEU A 38 17.82 12.13 -3.82
CA LEU A 38 17.02 12.28 -5.03
C LEU A 38 16.12 13.52 -4.97
N LEU A 39 15.61 13.85 -3.78
CA LEU A 39 14.79 15.03 -3.57
C LEU A 39 15.57 16.33 -3.84
N ALA A 40 16.81 16.40 -3.34
CA ALA A 40 17.69 17.56 -3.46
C ALA A 40 18.23 17.78 -4.87
N ALA A 41 18.32 16.72 -5.69
CA ALA A 41 18.76 16.80 -7.08
C ALA A 41 17.66 17.21 -8.07
N ARG A 42 16.42 17.44 -7.60
CA ARG A 42 15.36 18.01 -8.45
C ARG A 42 15.68 19.46 -8.84
N PRO A 43 15.26 19.91 -10.03
CA PRO A 43 14.51 19.15 -11.04
C PRO A 43 15.42 18.31 -11.95
N TYR A 44 14.92 17.14 -12.37
CA TYR A 44 15.59 16.29 -13.36
C TYR A 44 15.22 16.69 -14.79
N ALA A 45 16.20 16.66 -15.70
CA ALA A 45 16.00 17.01 -17.10
C ALA A 45 15.16 15.96 -17.86
N ASP A 46 15.41 14.68 -17.59
CA ASP A 46 14.76 13.53 -18.22
C ASP A 46 14.76 12.32 -17.26
N PRO A 47 14.02 11.24 -17.58
CA PRO A 47 13.97 10.06 -16.73
C PRO A 47 15.34 9.37 -16.55
N ASP A 48 16.23 9.44 -17.55
CA ASP A 48 17.55 8.81 -17.46
C ASP A 48 18.44 9.53 -16.44
N ALA A 49 18.34 10.85 -16.31
CA ALA A 49 19.00 11.61 -15.26
C ALA A 49 18.50 11.20 -13.86
N LEU A 50 17.18 10.96 -13.70
CA LEU A 50 16.61 10.45 -12.45
C LEU A 50 17.11 9.03 -12.13
N TYR A 51 17.18 8.14 -13.12
CA TYR A 51 17.70 6.78 -12.92
C TYR A 51 19.19 6.78 -12.59
N ALA A 52 19.98 7.61 -13.27
CA ALA A 52 21.41 7.74 -12.99
C ALA A 52 21.66 8.27 -11.57
N GLU A 53 20.88 9.25 -11.11
CA GLU A 53 20.97 9.74 -9.73
C GLU A 53 20.52 8.66 -8.73
N SER A 54 19.50 7.89 -9.06
CA SER A 54 19.07 6.73 -8.27
C SER A 54 20.18 5.70 -8.07
N ASP A 55 20.85 5.32 -9.16
CA ASP A 55 21.94 4.36 -9.16
C ASP A 55 23.15 4.89 -8.37
N ALA A 56 23.48 6.18 -8.55
CA ALA A 56 24.57 6.83 -7.83
C ALA A 56 24.28 7.02 -6.33
N ALA A 57 23.03 7.31 -5.96
CA ALA A 57 22.56 7.36 -4.58
C ALA A 57 22.68 5.98 -3.92
N LEU A 58 22.27 4.94 -4.63
CA LEU A 58 22.32 3.57 -4.14
C LEU A 58 23.76 3.07 -3.96
N ALA A 59 24.65 3.41 -4.88
CA ALA A 59 26.08 3.11 -4.79
C ALA A 59 26.75 3.75 -3.55
N GLY A 60 26.27 4.94 -3.17
CA GLY A 60 26.79 5.71 -2.03
C GLY A 60 26.21 5.32 -0.67
N LEU A 61 25.24 4.40 -0.60
CA LEU A 61 24.64 4.01 0.68
C LEU A 61 25.64 3.31 1.59
N THR A 62 25.65 3.72 2.86
CA THR A 62 26.35 3.01 3.92
C THR A 62 25.66 1.67 4.22
N GLU A 63 26.28 0.82 5.04
CA GLU A 63 25.66 -0.41 5.48
C GLU A 63 24.36 -0.17 6.26
N ALA A 64 24.30 0.90 7.07
CA ALA A 64 23.12 1.28 7.83
C ALA A 64 21.98 1.75 6.91
N ASP A 65 22.29 2.58 5.91
CA ASP A 65 21.27 3.05 4.95
C ASP A 65 20.73 1.90 4.09
N LEU A 66 21.59 0.94 3.75
CA LEU A 66 21.18 -0.26 3.02
C LEU A 66 20.30 -1.15 3.91
N ALA A 67 20.62 -1.31 5.19
CA ALA A 67 19.77 -2.05 6.13
C ALA A 67 18.40 -1.38 6.30
N GLU A 68 18.34 -0.05 6.36
CA GLU A 68 17.08 0.72 6.37
C GLU A 68 16.26 0.44 5.11
N ALA A 69 16.88 0.50 3.93
CA ALA A 69 16.21 0.17 2.68
C ALA A 69 15.61 -1.25 2.73
N MET A 70 16.41 -2.23 3.17
CA MET A 70 16.03 -3.64 3.24
C MET A 70 14.87 -3.90 4.20
N ALA A 71 14.79 -3.18 5.33
CA ALA A 71 13.70 -3.31 6.29
C ALA A 71 12.33 -2.93 5.68
N GLY A 72 12.31 -2.16 4.59
CA GLY A 72 11.08 -1.82 3.87
C GLY A 72 10.56 -2.90 2.92
N HIS A 73 11.29 -4.01 2.71
CA HIS A 73 10.93 -5.04 1.74
C HIS A 73 10.20 -6.25 2.37
N PRO A 74 9.08 -6.70 1.77
CA PRO A 74 8.45 -7.97 2.17
C PRO A 74 9.26 -9.19 1.70
N PRO A 75 9.23 -10.31 2.45
CA PRO A 75 9.82 -11.57 2.01
C PRO A 75 9.22 -12.10 0.70
N ILE A 76 10.01 -12.81 -0.11
CA ILE A 76 9.53 -13.46 -1.33
C ILE A 76 8.51 -14.54 -1.00
N GLY A 77 7.34 -14.51 -1.66
CA GLY A 77 6.23 -15.43 -1.42
C GLY A 77 5.28 -14.96 -0.31
N ARG A 78 5.58 -13.81 0.31
CA ARG A 78 4.74 -13.16 1.31
C ARG A 78 4.58 -11.67 0.97
N PRO A 79 3.88 -11.34 -0.13
CA PRO A 79 3.67 -9.95 -0.50
C PRO A 79 2.97 -9.19 0.62
N ARG A 80 3.21 -7.88 0.74
CA ARG A 80 2.52 -7.05 1.73
C ARG A 80 1.00 -7.13 1.48
N PRO A 81 0.20 -7.57 2.47
CA PRO A 81 -1.24 -7.66 2.29
C PRO A 81 -1.83 -6.31 1.86
N GLY A 82 -2.58 -6.30 0.76
CA GLY A 82 -3.21 -5.09 0.23
C GLY A 82 -2.28 -4.13 -0.52
N ASP A 83 -1.03 -4.50 -0.81
CA ASP A 83 -0.08 -3.75 -1.64
C ASP A 83 0.00 -4.37 -3.06
N PRO A 84 -0.67 -3.78 -4.07
CA PRO A 84 -0.66 -4.30 -5.44
C PRO A 84 0.72 -4.22 -6.09
N THR A 85 1.59 -3.32 -5.64
CA THR A 85 2.97 -3.20 -6.14
C THR A 85 3.78 -4.39 -5.67
N SER A 86 3.72 -4.71 -4.37
CA SER A 86 4.36 -5.90 -3.80
C SER A 86 3.85 -7.20 -4.43
N ALA A 87 2.53 -7.35 -4.60
CA ALA A 87 1.94 -8.53 -5.25
C ALA A 87 2.37 -8.67 -6.73
N ARG A 88 2.40 -7.57 -7.48
CA ARG A 88 2.80 -7.55 -8.89
C ARG A 88 4.28 -7.87 -9.10
N GLU A 89 5.13 -7.35 -8.20
CA GLU A 89 6.57 -7.59 -8.23
C GLU A 89 6.90 -9.07 -8.02
N GLN A 90 6.20 -9.74 -7.12
CA GLN A 90 6.44 -11.15 -6.78
C GLN A 90 5.46 -12.13 -7.46
N ARG A 91 4.79 -11.73 -8.55
CA ARG A 91 3.78 -12.56 -9.24
C ARG A 91 4.26 -13.95 -9.64
N GLY A 92 5.58 -14.13 -9.83
CA GLY A 92 6.20 -15.41 -10.13
C GLY A 92 5.92 -16.48 -9.08
N MET A 93 5.61 -16.08 -7.84
CA MET A 93 5.24 -16.99 -6.74
C MET A 93 3.77 -17.42 -6.75
N ALA A 94 2.90 -16.76 -7.51
CA ALA A 94 1.45 -17.00 -7.43
C ALA A 94 1.05 -18.43 -7.84
N GLY A 95 1.80 -19.03 -8.76
CA GLY A 95 1.57 -20.40 -9.26
C GLY A 95 2.38 -21.50 -8.56
N ALA A 96 3.19 -21.17 -7.54
CA ALA A 96 3.97 -22.16 -6.82
C ALA A 96 3.06 -23.12 -6.04
N ASP A 97 3.36 -24.42 -6.09
CA ASP A 97 2.71 -25.43 -5.25
C ASP A 97 3.11 -25.30 -3.77
N ASP A 98 2.43 -26.06 -2.92
CA ASP A 98 2.60 -25.96 -1.47
C ASP A 98 4.01 -26.41 -1.03
N ASP A 99 4.61 -27.39 -1.70
CA ASP A 99 5.96 -27.88 -1.42
C ASP A 99 7.01 -26.79 -1.72
N LEU A 100 6.91 -26.16 -2.89
CA LEU A 100 7.81 -25.06 -3.29
C LEU A 100 7.62 -23.83 -2.40
N ARG A 101 6.40 -23.55 -1.94
CA ARG A 101 6.14 -22.47 -0.96
C ARG A 101 6.76 -22.76 0.40
N ALA A 102 6.66 -24.00 0.88
CA ALA A 102 7.28 -24.43 2.12
C ALA A 102 8.82 -24.34 2.02
N GLU A 103 9.39 -24.82 0.92
CA GLU A 103 10.83 -24.72 0.67
C GLU A 103 11.30 -23.26 0.60
N MET A 104 10.57 -22.39 -0.11
CA MET A 104 10.88 -20.97 -0.16
C MET A 104 10.81 -20.31 1.21
N LEU A 105 9.89 -20.73 2.08
CA LEU A 105 9.83 -20.23 3.45
C LEU A 105 11.09 -20.61 4.24
N GLU A 106 11.49 -21.88 4.19
CA GLU A 106 12.70 -22.36 4.87
C GLU A 106 13.94 -21.61 4.37
N LEU A 107 14.08 -21.45 3.05
CA LEU A 107 15.20 -20.74 2.44
C LEU A 107 15.22 -19.26 2.83
N ASN A 108 14.06 -18.59 2.88
CA ASN A 108 13.96 -17.20 3.35
C ASN A 108 14.38 -17.06 4.82
N LEU A 109 13.98 -17.99 5.69
CA LEU A 109 14.35 -17.98 7.11
C LEU A 109 15.85 -18.20 7.29
N ALA A 110 16.42 -19.20 6.63
CA ALA A 110 17.86 -19.46 6.64
C ALA A 110 18.68 -18.27 6.12
N TYR A 111 18.16 -17.60 5.08
CA TYR A 111 18.80 -16.41 4.52
C TYR A 111 18.78 -15.25 5.52
N GLN A 112 17.63 -15.00 6.17
CA GLN A 112 17.49 -13.96 7.18
C GLN A 112 18.39 -14.22 8.39
N GLU A 113 18.47 -15.46 8.85
CA GLU A 113 19.35 -15.85 9.96
C GLU A 113 20.82 -15.58 9.63
N ARG A 114 21.24 -15.89 8.40
CA ARG A 114 22.63 -15.72 7.97
C ARG A 114 23.02 -14.26 7.71
N PHE A 115 22.17 -13.49 7.04
CA PHE A 115 22.52 -12.15 6.54
C PHE A 115 21.85 -11.01 7.32
N GLY A 116 20.91 -11.31 8.22
CA GLY A 116 20.25 -10.32 9.06
C GLY A 116 19.17 -9.48 8.36
N HIS A 117 18.81 -9.83 7.13
CA HIS A 117 17.78 -9.13 6.34
C HIS A 117 17.04 -10.09 5.41
N VAL A 118 15.89 -9.66 4.88
CA VAL A 118 15.09 -10.46 3.94
C VAL A 118 15.89 -10.80 2.68
N PHE A 119 15.57 -11.94 2.06
CA PHE A 119 16.07 -12.25 0.72
C PHE A 119 15.48 -11.26 -0.29
N LEU A 120 16.36 -10.44 -0.89
CA LEU A 120 15.97 -9.47 -1.89
C LEU A 120 16.39 -9.92 -3.28
N ILE A 121 15.41 -9.96 -4.20
CA ILE A 121 15.64 -10.17 -5.62
C ILE A 121 14.61 -9.37 -6.41
N CYS A 122 15.02 -8.82 -7.55
CA CYS A 122 14.09 -8.28 -8.53
C CYS A 122 13.31 -9.45 -9.15
N ALA A 123 12.15 -9.74 -8.55
CA ALA A 123 11.27 -10.85 -8.91
C ALA A 123 10.48 -10.62 -10.23
N THR A 124 10.49 -9.39 -10.75
CA THR A 124 9.78 -9.07 -12.00
C THR A 124 10.32 -9.92 -13.15
N GLY A 125 9.46 -10.79 -13.68
CA GLY A 125 9.79 -11.66 -14.83
C GLY A 125 10.40 -13.01 -14.45
N ARG A 126 10.62 -13.29 -13.16
CA ARG A 126 11.16 -14.57 -12.69
C ARG A 126 10.06 -15.56 -12.30
N THR A 127 10.33 -16.86 -12.43
CA THR A 127 9.49 -17.92 -11.88
C THR A 127 9.80 -18.19 -10.41
N ALA A 128 8.95 -18.97 -9.74
CA ALA A 128 9.17 -19.40 -8.36
C ALA A 128 10.45 -20.25 -8.21
N GLU A 129 10.70 -21.15 -9.16
CA GLU A 129 11.88 -22.01 -9.20
C GLU A 129 13.16 -21.20 -9.40
N GLU A 130 13.14 -20.20 -10.29
CA GLU A 130 14.29 -19.31 -10.48
C GLU A 130 14.61 -18.50 -9.21
N MET A 131 13.57 -18.09 -8.47
CA MET A 131 13.75 -17.41 -7.18
C MET A 131 14.29 -18.35 -6.10
N ARG A 132 13.81 -19.59 -6.05
CA ARG A 132 14.33 -20.65 -5.17
C ARG A 132 15.79 -20.96 -5.45
N ASP A 133 16.14 -21.17 -6.71
CA ASP A 133 17.51 -21.52 -7.10
C ASP A 133 18.46 -20.35 -6.81
N ALA A 134 18.00 -19.11 -7.00
CA ALA A 134 18.75 -17.92 -6.65
C ALA A 134 19.01 -17.79 -5.14
N VAL A 135 18.02 -18.02 -4.27
CA VAL A 135 18.25 -17.96 -2.81
C VAL A 135 19.17 -19.09 -2.36
N ARG A 136 19.05 -20.30 -2.94
CA ARG A 136 19.91 -21.44 -2.62
C ARG A 136 21.38 -21.16 -2.99
N GLU A 137 21.63 -20.61 -4.18
CA GLU A 137 22.97 -20.21 -4.59
C GLU A 137 23.54 -19.12 -3.65
N ARG A 138 22.73 -18.10 -3.37
CA ARG A 138 23.15 -16.92 -2.60
C ARG A 138 23.38 -17.20 -1.12
N LEU A 139 22.72 -18.20 -0.56
CA LEU A 139 23.03 -18.72 0.78
C LEU A 139 24.50 -19.15 0.94
N GLY A 140 25.18 -19.51 -0.15
CA GLY A 140 26.61 -19.86 -0.12
C GLY A 140 27.56 -18.66 -0.09
N ASN A 141 27.09 -17.43 -0.37
CA ASN A 141 27.94 -16.27 -0.54
C ASN A 141 28.56 -15.76 0.79
N PRO A 142 29.76 -15.19 0.76
CA PRO A 142 30.24 -14.36 1.87
C PRO A 142 29.37 -13.10 2.01
N PRO A 143 29.16 -12.57 3.24
CA PRO A 143 28.27 -11.43 3.48
C PRO A 143 28.57 -10.19 2.63
N GLU A 144 29.85 -9.91 2.36
CA GLU A 144 30.28 -8.75 1.59
C GLU A 144 29.82 -8.85 0.13
N LYS A 145 29.99 -10.02 -0.47
CA LYS A 145 29.51 -10.31 -1.85
C LYS A 145 27.99 -10.25 -1.91
N GLU A 146 27.32 -10.81 -0.90
CA GLU A 146 25.86 -10.83 -0.86
C GLU A 146 25.30 -9.41 -0.77
N ARG A 147 25.94 -8.53 0.00
CA ARG A 147 25.58 -7.12 0.10
C ARG A 147 25.67 -6.38 -1.25
N GLU A 148 26.69 -6.67 -2.06
CA GLU A 148 26.82 -6.11 -3.41
C GLU A 148 25.71 -6.61 -4.36
N ILE A 149 25.35 -7.88 -4.25
CA ILE A 149 24.22 -8.46 -4.99
C ILE A 149 22.91 -7.79 -4.57
N VAL A 150 22.67 -7.66 -3.26
CA VAL A 150 21.49 -6.99 -2.71
C VAL A 150 21.37 -5.56 -3.23
N ARG A 151 22.47 -4.80 -3.23
CA ARG A 151 22.49 -3.44 -3.80
C ARG A 151 22.11 -3.45 -5.28
N THR A 152 22.63 -4.41 -6.05
CA THR A 152 22.29 -4.55 -7.48
C THR A 152 20.82 -4.89 -7.69
N GLU A 153 20.25 -5.80 -6.90
CA GLU A 153 18.84 -6.16 -6.98
C GLU A 153 17.92 -5.02 -6.55
N LEU A 154 18.30 -4.27 -5.52
CA LEU A 154 17.58 -3.07 -5.07
C LEU A 154 17.55 -1.99 -6.17
N GLY A 155 18.66 -1.79 -6.90
CA GLY A 155 18.72 -0.85 -8.03
C GLY A 155 17.73 -1.20 -9.14
N LYS A 156 17.63 -2.49 -9.49
CA LYS A 156 16.64 -2.99 -10.47
C LYS A 156 15.21 -2.70 -10.02
N ILE A 157 14.90 -2.93 -8.74
CA ILE A 157 13.57 -2.68 -8.16
C ILE A 157 13.28 -1.18 -8.16
N ASN A 158 14.21 -0.35 -7.69
CA ASN A 158 14.08 1.10 -7.67
C ASN A 158 13.82 1.64 -9.08
N ARG A 159 14.52 1.14 -10.09
CA ARG A 159 14.32 1.56 -11.49
C ARG A 159 12.92 1.24 -11.99
N ILE A 160 12.38 0.05 -11.70
CA ILE A 160 11.00 -0.33 -12.07
C ILE A 160 9.99 0.59 -11.39
N ARG A 161 10.19 0.89 -10.09
CA ARG A 161 9.29 1.74 -9.31
C ARG A 161 9.36 3.20 -9.73
N LEU A 162 10.56 3.75 -9.96
CA LEU A 162 10.76 5.09 -10.51
C LEU A 162 10.14 5.23 -11.89
N ALA A 163 10.31 4.23 -12.76
CA ALA A 163 9.68 4.25 -14.08
C ALA A 163 8.16 4.38 -13.98
N ARG A 164 7.51 3.67 -13.05
CA ARG A 164 6.07 3.85 -12.79
C ARG A 164 5.73 5.22 -12.23
N LEU A 165 6.56 5.75 -11.34
CA LEU A 165 6.36 7.08 -10.75
C LEU A 165 6.36 8.19 -11.81
N VAL A 166 7.22 8.05 -12.84
CA VAL A 166 7.36 9.04 -13.92
C VAL A 166 6.65 8.66 -15.22
N GLU A 167 6.06 7.47 -15.32
CA GLU A 167 5.10 7.09 -16.37
C GLU A 167 3.65 7.25 -15.88
N GLU A 168 3.11 8.47 -15.99
CA GLU A 168 1.66 8.69 -16.04
C GLU A 168 1.34 9.80 -17.05
N ASP A 169 1.25 9.41 -18.33
CA ASP A 169 -0.04 9.29 -19.03
C ASP A 169 0.16 8.64 -20.43
N ARG A 170 -0.03 7.32 -20.58
CA ARG A 170 -0.16 6.65 -21.91
C ARG A 170 -1.45 5.86 -22.09
N ARG A 171 -2.37 5.85 -21.12
CA ARG A 171 -3.64 5.12 -21.23
C ARG A 171 -4.89 5.97 -21.49
N ARG A 172 -4.80 7.30 -21.47
CA ARG A 172 -5.94 8.20 -21.78
C ARG A 172 -6.05 8.70 -23.24
N MET A 173 -5.38 8.04 -24.20
CA MET A 173 -5.39 8.45 -25.62
C MET A 173 -5.83 7.37 -26.61
N SER A 174 -6.60 6.37 -26.17
CA SER A 174 -7.15 5.35 -27.09
C SER A 174 -8.59 4.96 -26.77
N THR A 175 -9.49 5.94 -26.67
CA THR A 175 -10.90 5.75 -27.02
C THR A 175 -11.46 7.11 -27.44
N ASP A 176 -11.28 7.45 -28.72
CA ASP A 176 -12.10 8.47 -29.35
C ASP A 176 -13.25 7.75 -30.04
N SER A 177 -14.47 7.93 -29.54
CA SER A 177 -15.65 8.12 -30.39
C SER A 177 -16.90 8.48 -29.57
N THR A 178 -17.42 9.67 -29.85
CA THR A 178 -18.81 10.14 -29.76
C THR A 178 -19.53 10.11 -28.40
N ALA A 179 -19.81 11.28 -27.82
CA ALA A 179 -21.14 11.92 -27.90
C ALA A 179 -21.40 12.95 -26.76
N SER A 180 -22.06 14.05 -27.16
CA SER A 180 -22.98 14.90 -26.39
C SER A 180 -22.46 15.63 -25.15
N ALA A 181 -22.37 16.97 -25.29
CA ALA A 181 -22.16 17.89 -24.18
C ALA A 181 -23.39 17.93 -23.26
N SER A 182 -23.26 17.30 -22.09
CA SER A 182 -24.04 17.62 -20.89
C SER A 182 -23.22 18.56 -20.00
N PRO A 183 -23.85 19.42 -19.17
CA PRO A 183 -23.13 20.37 -18.34
C PRO A 183 -22.14 19.65 -17.42
N ALA A 184 -20.94 20.21 -17.29
CA ALA A 184 -19.85 19.66 -16.50
C ALA A 184 -20.33 19.39 -15.06
N SER A 185 -20.40 18.11 -14.67
CA SER A 185 -20.62 17.69 -13.29
C SER A 185 -19.49 18.23 -12.44
N VAL A 186 -19.82 18.90 -11.34
CA VAL A 186 -18.82 19.34 -10.36
C VAL A 186 -18.15 18.08 -9.79
N PRO A 187 -16.82 17.97 -9.79
CA PRO A 187 -16.16 16.75 -9.33
C PRO A 187 -16.47 16.54 -7.85
N THR A 188 -17.04 15.38 -7.49
CA THR A 188 -17.26 14.99 -6.08
C THR A 188 -16.08 14.18 -5.56
N ALA A 189 -15.86 14.21 -4.25
CA ALA A 189 -14.88 13.32 -3.63
C ALA A 189 -15.37 11.87 -3.67
N SER A 190 -14.45 10.91 -3.63
CA SER A 190 -14.79 9.48 -3.51
C SER A 190 -14.10 8.88 -2.29
N VAL A 191 -14.75 7.87 -1.67
CA VAL A 191 -14.30 7.26 -0.43
C VAL A 191 -14.25 5.75 -0.59
N SER A 192 -13.16 5.14 -0.14
CA SER A 192 -13.04 3.69 0.00
C SER A 192 -12.53 3.35 1.41
N THR A 193 -12.82 2.14 1.87
CA THR A 193 -12.33 1.65 3.17
C THR A 193 -11.92 0.17 3.08
N HIS A 194 -11.14 -0.25 4.06
CA HIS A 194 -10.65 -1.60 4.24
C HIS A 194 -10.48 -1.86 5.74
N ILE A 195 -10.87 -3.03 6.22
CA ILE A 195 -10.76 -3.39 7.64
C ILE A 195 -9.84 -4.60 7.77
N LEU A 196 -8.78 -4.46 8.57
CA LEU A 196 -7.86 -5.53 8.92
C LEU A 196 -7.98 -5.86 10.41
N ASP A 197 -8.30 -7.12 10.73
CA ASP A 197 -8.19 -7.61 12.11
C ASP A 197 -6.72 -7.94 12.40
N THR A 198 -6.02 -7.03 13.08
CA THR A 198 -4.60 -7.18 13.41
C THR A 198 -4.35 -8.23 14.50
N SER A 199 -5.37 -8.63 15.27
CA SER A 199 -5.24 -9.73 16.25
C SER A 199 -5.17 -11.11 15.58
N ALA A 200 -5.78 -11.24 14.40
CA ALA A 200 -5.76 -12.47 13.60
C ALA A 200 -4.88 -12.36 12.34
N GLY A 201 -4.35 -11.18 12.04
CA GLY A 201 -3.53 -10.93 10.86
C GLY A 201 -4.28 -11.13 9.54
N ARG A 202 -5.60 -10.95 9.51
CA ARG A 202 -6.45 -11.24 8.35
C ARG A 202 -7.50 -10.15 8.12
N PRO A 203 -8.03 -10.01 6.90
CA PRO A 203 -9.12 -9.07 6.64
C PRO A 203 -10.36 -9.38 7.48
N ALA A 204 -11.07 -8.33 7.91
CA ALA A 204 -12.32 -8.46 8.65
C ALA A 204 -13.50 -8.49 7.68
N GLU A 205 -13.88 -9.69 7.24
CA GLU A 205 -15.01 -9.92 6.34
C GLU A 205 -16.37 -9.76 7.06
N GLY A 206 -17.36 -9.20 6.36
CA GLY A 206 -18.75 -9.13 6.79
C GLY A 206 -19.05 -8.04 7.83
N VAL A 207 -18.14 -7.09 8.04
CA VAL A 207 -18.36 -5.92 8.90
C VAL A 207 -19.24 -4.92 8.13
N ALA A 208 -20.39 -4.56 8.68
CA ALA A 208 -21.24 -3.54 8.08
C ALA A 208 -20.62 -2.14 8.29
N VAL A 209 -20.62 -1.35 7.21
CA VAL A 209 -20.08 0.02 7.20
C VAL A 209 -21.11 0.96 6.61
N ARG A 210 -21.49 1.99 7.36
CA ARG A 210 -22.39 3.07 6.91
C ARG A 210 -21.62 4.32 6.58
N LEU A 211 -22.11 5.05 5.58
CA LEU A 211 -21.54 6.29 5.08
C LEU A 211 -22.54 7.44 5.28
N ALA A 212 -22.06 8.50 5.93
CA ALA A 212 -22.78 9.76 6.02
C ALA A 212 -21.92 10.94 5.54
N ALA A 213 -22.56 11.99 5.06
CA ALA A 213 -21.90 13.18 4.52
C ALA A 213 -22.58 14.47 5.00
N ARG A 214 -21.83 15.58 4.99
CA ARG A 214 -22.38 16.92 5.23
C ARG A 214 -21.56 18.03 4.55
N PRO A 215 -22.18 19.17 4.20
CA PRO A 215 -21.50 20.27 3.51
C PRO A 215 -20.73 21.22 4.43
N GLY A 216 -20.68 20.99 5.74
CA GLY A 216 -19.90 21.82 6.66
C GLY A 216 -19.87 21.29 8.09
N PRO A 217 -19.00 21.85 8.95
CA PRO A 217 -18.71 21.30 10.28
C PRO A 217 -19.89 21.34 11.26
N ARG A 218 -20.91 22.17 10.97
CA ARG A 218 -22.14 22.32 11.79
C ARG A 218 -23.41 21.87 11.07
N ALA A 219 -23.31 21.41 9.83
CA ALA A 219 -24.46 20.89 9.11
C ALA A 219 -24.87 19.52 9.69
N ALA A 220 -26.15 19.17 9.54
CA ALA A 220 -26.65 17.86 9.91
C ALA A 220 -26.02 16.78 9.00
N TRP A 221 -25.80 15.59 9.57
CA TRP A 221 -25.36 14.43 8.81
C TRP A 221 -26.50 13.93 7.93
N GLN A 222 -26.21 13.70 6.66
CA GLN A 222 -27.07 12.97 5.74
C GLN A 222 -26.54 11.55 5.62
N GLU A 223 -27.34 10.57 6.04
CA GLU A 223 -27.05 9.15 5.82
C GLU A 223 -27.21 8.82 4.33
N LEU A 224 -26.19 8.22 3.73
CA LEU A 224 -26.17 7.88 2.30
C LEU A 224 -26.42 6.39 2.03
N GLY A 225 -26.33 5.56 3.08
CA GLY A 225 -26.39 4.11 2.98
C GLY A 225 -25.07 3.48 3.41
N GLY A 226 -24.77 2.27 2.94
CA GLY A 226 -23.59 1.54 3.37
C GLY A 226 -23.38 0.25 2.59
N SER A 227 -22.33 -0.47 2.96
CA SER A 227 -21.98 -1.78 2.41
C SER A 227 -21.45 -2.67 3.54
N ALA A 228 -21.11 -3.92 3.23
CA ALA A 228 -20.38 -4.79 4.15
C ALA A 228 -19.01 -5.12 3.54
N THR A 229 -18.03 -5.39 4.38
CA THR A 229 -16.70 -5.79 3.90
C THR A 229 -16.72 -7.17 3.24
N ASP A 230 -16.04 -7.31 2.11
CA ASP A 230 -15.86 -8.58 1.41
C ASP A 230 -14.78 -9.47 2.06
N ALA A 231 -14.45 -10.60 1.43
CA ALA A 231 -13.40 -11.52 1.91
C ALA A 231 -12.00 -10.88 2.00
N ASP A 232 -11.76 -9.79 1.26
CA ASP A 232 -10.54 -8.98 1.34
C ASP A 232 -10.67 -7.85 2.36
N GLY A 233 -11.76 -7.80 3.14
CA GLY A 233 -12.03 -6.78 4.16
C GLY A 233 -12.43 -5.43 3.58
N ARG A 234 -12.79 -5.33 2.29
CA ARG A 234 -13.01 -4.05 1.59
C ARG A 234 -14.49 -3.76 1.38
N CYS A 235 -14.85 -2.48 1.42
CA CYS A 235 -16.13 -2.01 0.88
C CYS A 235 -15.89 -1.40 -0.49
N LYS A 236 -16.28 -2.12 -1.55
CA LYS A 236 -16.07 -1.69 -2.94
C LYS A 236 -17.21 -0.79 -3.47
N ASP A 237 -18.38 -0.85 -2.84
CA ASP A 237 -19.63 -0.23 -3.33
C ASP A 237 -20.21 0.80 -2.34
N LEU A 238 -19.39 1.72 -1.82
CA LEU A 238 -19.89 2.82 -1.00
C LEU A 238 -20.67 3.84 -1.86
N PRO A 239 -21.79 4.40 -1.36
CA PRO A 239 -22.57 5.40 -2.10
C PRO A 239 -21.74 6.63 -2.51
N ALA A 240 -22.07 7.20 -3.67
CA ALA A 240 -21.44 8.44 -4.13
C ALA A 240 -21.77 9.61 -3.20
N LEU A 241 -20.80 10.51 -2.99
CA LEU A 241 -20.99 11.68 -2.14
C LEU A 241 -21.80 12.77 -2.87
N PRO A 242 -22.75 13.44 -2.20
CA PRO A 242 -23.41 14.62 -2.73
C PRO A 242 -22.44 15.75 -3.07
N GLU A 243 -22.77 16.57 -4.08
CA GLU A 243 -22.04 17.79 -4.37
C GLU A 243 -21.98 18.73 -3.15
N GLY A 244 -20.85 19.40 -2.97
CA GLY A 244 -20.63 20.29 -1.82
C GLY A 244 -20.31 19.58 -0.50
N THR A 245 -20.15 18.25 -0.49
CA THR A 245 -19.68 17.52 0.69
C THR A 245 -18.28 17.99 1.10
N THR A 246 -18.12 18.34 2.38
CA THR A 246 -16.82 18.71 2.96
C THR A 246 -16.41 17.82 4.12
N HIS A 247 -17.36 17.07 4.71
CA HIS A 247 -17.10 16.14 5.79
C HIS A 247 -17.82 14.82 5.52
N VAL A 248 -17.14 13.73 5.80
CA VAL A 248 -17.63 12.36 5.67
C VAL A 248 -17.50 11.65 7.01
N ARG A 249 -18.44 10.75 7.30
CA ARG A 249 -18.40 9.83 8.43
C ARG A 249 -18.56 8.40 7.94
N LEU A 250 -17.69 7.52 8.45
CA LEU A 250 -17.82 6.07 8.34
C LEU A 250 -18.16 5.49 9.71
N ASP A 251 -19.23 4.71 9.79
CA ASP A 251 -19.67 4.01 11.00
C ASP A 251 -19.52 2.51 10.78
N PHE A 252 -18.65 1.86 11.56
CA PHE A 252 -18.28 0.45 11.45
C PHE A 252 -18.98 -0.36 12.55
N GLU A 253 -19.84 -1.31 12.18
CA GLU A 253 -20.53 -2.21 13.12
C GLU A 253 -19.61 -3.39 13.50
N VAL A 254 -18.76 -3.19 14.50
CA VAL A 254 -17.67 -4.11 14.88
C VAL A 254 -18.14 -5.26 15.77
N GLU A 255 -19.15 -5.05 16.62
CA GLU A 255 -19.61 -6.04 17.58
C GLU A 255 -20.01 -7.39 16.95
N PRO A 256 -20.81 -7.45 15.86
CA PRO A 256 -21.21 -8.71 15.26
C PRO A 256 -20.02 -9.53 14.74
N TYR A 257 -18.97 -8.86 14.23
CA TYR A 257 -17.76 -9.51 13.74
C TYR A 257 -17.02 -10.26 14.84
N PHE A 258 -16.77 -9.60 15.98
CA PHE A 258 -16.06 -10.24 17.10
C PHE A 258 -16.90 -11.30 17.81
N LYS A 259 -18.23 -11.13 17.90
CA LYS A 259 -19.12 -12.18 18.45
C LYS A 259 -19.07 -13.46 17.60
N LYS A 260 -19.20 -13.34 16.27
CA LYS A 260 -19.09 -14.48 15.34
C LYS A 260 -17.73 -15.19 15.43
N LYS A 261 -16.64 -14.44 15.63
CA LYS A 261 -15.29 -15.00 15.80
C LYS A 261 -15.15 -15.79 17.11
N ALA A 262 -15.67 -15.26 18.21
CA ALA A 262 -15.65 -15.96 19.50
C ALA A 262 -16.44 -17.28 19.47
N GLU A 263 -17.59 -17.30 18.78
CA GLU A 263 -18.40 -18.52 18.61
C GLU A 263 -17.71 -19.58 17.75
N ALA A 264 -16.91 -19.18 16.75
CA ALA A 264 -16.16 -20.08 15.89
C ALA A 264 -14.90 -20.67 16.55
N GLN A 265 -14.42 -20.08 17.64
CA GLN A 265 -13.18 -20.47 18.35
C GLN A 265 -13.49 -21.22 19.66
N GLN A 266 -14.28 -22.28 19.60
CA GLN A 266 -14.76 -23.05 20.78
C GLN A 266 -13.63 -23.64 21.68
N ASP A 267 -12.39 -23.70 21.20
CA ASP A 267 -11.21 -24.17 21.95
C ASP A 267 -10.25 -23.06 22.41
N ALA A 268 -10.52 -21.79 22.08
CA ALA A 268 -9.75 -20.68 22.66
C ALA A 268 -10.23 -20.44 24.10
N PRO A 269 -9.34 -20.20 25.08
CA PRO A 269 -9.76 -19.95 26.45
C PRO A 269 -10.75 -18.79 26.42
N ALA A 270 -12.01 -19.07 26.79
CA ALA A 270 -13.00 -18.05 27.05
C ALA A 270 -12.30 -16.99 27.91
N HIS A 271 -12.24 -15.76 27.41
CA HIS A 271 -11.60 -14.64 28.10
C HIS A 271 -12.37 -14.44 29.42
N ARG A 272 -11.98 -15.21 30.44
CA ARG A 272 -12.43 -15.10 31.82
C ARG A 272 -11.79 -13.81 32.33
N ASP A 273 -12.58 -12.74 32.30
CA ASP A 273 -12.67 -11.67 33.31
C ASP A 273 -13.14 -10.32 32.76
N SER A 274 -13.40 -10.21 31.46
CA SER A 274 -14.19 -9.13 30.86
C SER A 274 -15.44 -9.74 30.27
N GLY A 275 -16.62 -9.29 30.70
CA GLY A 275 -17.91 -9.86 30.32
C GLY A 275 -18.13 -10.01 28.81
N THR A 276 -19.24 -10.64 28.46
CA THR A 276 -19.77 -10.94 27.10
C THR A 276 -19.84 -9.78 26.09
N ALA A 277 -19.30 -8.60 26.41
CA ALA A 277 -19.30 -7.40 25.58
C ALA A 277 -17.97 -7.21 24.84
N VAL A 278 -18.06 -6.90 23.54
CA VAL A 278 -16.92 -6.47 22.73
C VAL A 278 -16.53 -5.06 23.17
N PHE A 279 -15.24 -4.81 23.45
CA PHE A 279 -14.77 -3.53 24.00
C PHE A 279 -15.08 -2.34 23.08
N PHE A 280 -14.97 -2.52 21.76
CA PHE A 280 -15.42 -1.57 20.74
C PHE A 280 -16.62 -2.15 19.98
N PRO A 281 -17.86 -1.89 20.40
CA PRO A 281 -19.03 -2.42 19.70
C PRO A 281 -19.25 -1.74 18.34
N GLU A 282 -18.84 -0.48 18.22
CA GLU A 282 -18.85 0.30 16.98
C GLU A 282 -17.61 1.21 16.94
N VAL A 283 -17.20 1.59 15.73
CA VAL A 283 -16.16 2.60 15.52
C VAL A 283 -16.71 3.64 14.56
N THR A 284 -16.60 4.92 14.91
CA THR A 284 -17.02 6.04 14.06
C THR A 284 -15.80 6.87 13.69
N VAL A 285 -15.58 7.07 12.40
CA VAL A 285 -14.48 7.89 11.87
C VAL A 285 -15.07 9.05 11.07
N THR A 286 -14.80 10.28 11.52
CA THR A 286 -15.18 11.51 10.82
C THR A 286 -13.93 12.17 10.23
N PHE A 287 -13.98 12.57 8.95
CA PHE A 287 -12.86 13.22 8.27
C PHE A 287 -13.34 14.26 7.24
N ALA A 288 -12.45 15.19 6.88
CA ALA A 288 -12.70 16.20 5.85
C ALA A 288 -12.34 15.67 4.46
N VAL A 289 -13.06 16.12 3.44
CA VAL A 289 -12.82 15.75 2.04
C VAL A 289 -12.78 16.97 1.13
N THR A 290 -11.97 16.87 0.08
CA THR A 290 -11.86 17.86 -0.99
C THR A 290 -12.50 17.33 -2.28
N PRO A 291 -13.37 18.11 -2.95
CA PRO A 291 -13.99 17.71 -4.21
C PRO A 291 -12.97 17.25 -5.26
N GLY A 292 -13.22 16.10 -5.89
CA GLY A 292 -12.35 15.52 -6.93
C GLY A 292 -11.20 14.64 -6.43
N GLU A 293 -10.98 14.53 -5.12
CA GLU A 293 -9.98 13.63 -4.55
C GLU A 293 -10.58 12.26 -4.17
N HIS A 294 -9.73 11.23 -4.17
CA HIS A 294 -10.04 9.94 -3.56
C HIS A 294 -9.50 9.88 -2.13
N TYR A 295 -10.30 9.31 -1.22
CA TYR A 295 -9.95 9.11 0.18
C TYR A 295 -10.07 7.63 0.51
N HIS A 296 -8.93 6.94 0.65
CA HIS A 296 -8.89 5.62 1.25
C HIS A 296 -8.75 5.75 2.76
N VAL A 297 -9.71 5.28 3.54
CA VAL A 297 -9.71 5.42 5.02
C VAL A 297 -9.85 4.03 5.66
N PRO A 298 -8.74 3.28 5.81
CA PRO A 298 -8.77 1.94 6.39
C PRO A 298 -8.84 1.93 7.93
N LEU A 299 -9.45 0.88 8.48
CA LEU A 299 -9.53 0.59 9.91
C LEU A 299 -8.65 -0.63 10.26
N LEU A 300 -7.59 -0.42 11.03
CA LEU A 300 -6.82 -1.51 11.63
C LEU A 300 -7.42 -1.80 13.01
N LEU A 301 -7.98 -2.98 13.18
CA LEU A 301 -8.85 -3.33 14.29
C LEU A 301 -8.26 -4.49 15.11
N ASN A 302 -8.31 -4.39 16.42
CA ASN A 302 -8.12 -5.51 17.34
C ASN A 302 -9.15 -5.43 18.48
N PRO A 303 -9.32 -6.49 19.30
CA PRO A 303 -10.36 -6.51 20.33
C PRO A 303 -10.29 -5.38 21.37
N PHE A 304 -9.13 -4.74 21.54
CA PHE A 304 -8.87 -3.74 22.58
C PHE A 304 -8.24 -2.45 22.07
N GLY A 305 -8.15 -2.28 20.75
CA GLY A 305 -7.55 -1.11 20.12
C GLY A 305 -7.85 -1.05 18.63
N TYR A 306 -7.86 0.16 18.08
CA TYR A 306 -7.91 0.36 16.64
C TYR A 306 -7.06 1.56 16.23
N SER A 307 -6.70 1.62 14.95
CA SER A 307 -6.10 2.80 14.34
C SER A 307 -6.69 3.05 12.96
N VAL A 308 -6.74 4.33 12.58
CA VAL A 308 -7.24 4.80 11.29
C VAL A 308 -6.24 5.79 10.73
N TYR A 309 -6.09 5.82 9.41
CA TYR A 309 -5.22 6.78 8.71
C TYR A 309 -5.81 7.11 7.33
N ARG A 310 -5.27 8.14 6.67
CA ARG A 310 -5.56 8.43 5.26
C ARG A 310 -4.58 7.64 4.40
N GLY A 311 -5.07 6.64 3.67
CA GLY A 311 -4.35 5.97 2.61
C GLY A 311 -4.34 6.81 1.32
N SER A 312 -3.36 6.51 0.47
CA SER A 312 -3.20 7.03 -0.89
C SER A 312 -4.14 6.36 -1.88
#